data_AF-A0A1J5ICH5-F1
#
_entry.id   AF-A0A1J5ICH5-F1
#
_cell.length_a   1.000
_cell.length_b   1.000
_cell.length_c   1.000
_cell.angle_alpha   90.00
_cell.angle_beta   90.00
_cell.angle_gamma   90.00
#
_symmetry.space_group_name_H-M   'P 1'
#
loop_
_entity.id
_entity.type
_entity.pdbx_description
1 polymer ?
#
loop_
_entity_poly.entity_id
_entity_poly.type
_entity_poly.pdbx_seq_one_letter_code
_entity_poly.pdbx_strand_id
1 'polypeptide(L)'
;MVTYPKFQQLKAHLQQVIVGQEDLLDRMIIALLTGGHLLLEGPPGLAKTTAVKTLSDSVKASFQRIQFTPDLMPGDVTGSDILETNTGRLTFVKGPIFHEIILADEINRAPPKVQSALLEAMAEKQVTAGGVTRTLPDLFIVMATQNPLEQSGTYPLPEAQLDRFMLHVQLDYPSEDEELMILRRDRARHFGEDVAELNALITPKDVLEARHQISEQYVSEAVEHYIVALTGATRRLQQWDESLAGVLEIGASPRASLSLLHAASAKAWLVGRDYVTPDDVIALLPDVLRHRIRVSFSGRAKQWTEEGVINKIMELVPVPLSADHAFNSLASN
;
A
#
# COMPACT_ATOMS: atom_id res chain seq x y z
N MET A 1 14.87 -18.69 -7.64
CA MET A 1 13.66 -18.39 -6.84
C MET A 1 12.46 -19.11 -7.47
N VAL A 2 11.91 -20.13 -6.81
CA VAL A 2 10.83 -20.99 -7.37
C VAL A 2 9.48 -20.24 -7.47
N THR A 3 9.26 -19.25 -6.62
CA THR A 3 8.01 -18.46 -6.54
C THR A 3 7.98 -17.28 -7.52
N TYR A 4 9.13 -16.69 -7.88
CA TYR A 4 9.23 -15.52 -8.77
C TYR A 4 8.47 -15.66 -10.10
N PRO A 5 8.59 -16.76 -10.87
CA PRO A 5 7.86 -16.91 -12.14
C PRO A 5 6.34 -16.86 -11.97
N LYS A 6 5.82 -17.33 -10.83
CA LYS A 6 4.38 -17.27 -10.54
C LYS A 6 3.91 -15.82 -10.41
N PHE A 7 4.70 -14.95 -9.76
CA PHE A 7 4.35 -13.54 -9.58
C PHE A 7 4.48 -12.72 -10.87
N GLN A 8 5.38 -13.11 -11.80
CA GLN A 8 5.39 -12.55 -13.16
C GLN A 8 4.09 -12.88 -13.90
N GLN A 9 3.64 -14.13 -13.82
CA GLN A 9 2.37 -14.56 -14.43
C GLN A 9 1.17 -13.87 -13.79
N LEU A 10 1.19 -13.66 -12.47
CA LEU A 10 0.19 -12.86 -11.75
C LEU A 10 0.14 -11.44 -12.31
N LYS A 11 1.27 -10.73 -12.38
CA LYS A 11 1.32 -9.36 -12.91
C LYS A 11 0.77 -9.28 -14.33
N ALA A 12 1.22 -10.19 -15.21
CA ALA A 12 0.76 -10.25 -16.59
C ALA A 12 -0.76 -10.46 -16.69
N HIS A 13 -1.34 -11.32 -15.86
CA HIS A 13 -2.79 -11.50 -15.81
C HIS A 13 -3.52 -10.27 -15.30
N LEU A 14 -3.02 -9.62 -14.25
CA LEU A 14 -3.65 -8.39 -13.75
C LEU A 14 -3.65 -7.29 -14.82
N GLN A 15 -2.60 -7.17 -15.63
CA GLN A 15 -2.53 -6.24 -16.76
C GLN A 15 -3.47 -6.59 -17.93
N GLN A 16 -3.86 -7.86 -18.06
CA GLN A 16 -4.92 -8.27 -18.99
C GLN A 16 -6.30 -7.82 -18.50
N VAL A 17 -6.49 -7.73 -17.18
CA VAL A 17 -7.78 -7.35 -16.61
C VAL A 17 -7.92 -5.84 -16.47
N ILE A 18 -6.88 -5.18 -15.96
CA ILE A 18 -6.82 -3.76 -15.65
C ILE A 18 -5.93 -3.05 -16.69
N VAL A 19 -6.45 -1.97 -17.28
CA VAL A 19 -5.75 -1.18 -18.31
C VAL A 19 -5.18 0.08 -17.66
N GLY A 20 -3.97 0.47 -18.06
CA GLY A 20 -3.43 1.81 -17.77
C GLY A 20 -3.14 2.10 -16.30
N GLN A 21 -3.00 1.05 -15.48
CA GLN A 21 -2.71 1.19 -14.05
C GLN A 21 -1.60 0.24 -13.63
N GLU A 22 -0.55 0.14 -14.45
CA GLU A 22 0.62 -0.69 -14.15
C GLU A 22 1.20 -0.33 -12.79
N ASP A 23 1.22 0.97 -12.49
CA ASP A 23 1.74 1.43 -11.22
C ASP A 23 0.92 0.90 -10.05
N LEU A 24 -0.41 1.06 -10.07
CA LEU A 24 -1.29 0.52 -9.03
C LEU A 24 -1.07 -0.98 -8.82
N LEU A 25 -1.02 -1.75 -9.91
CA LEU A 25 -0.83 -3.20 -9.86
C LEU A 25 0.50 -3.55 -9.17
N ASP A 26 1.58 -2.83 -9.48
CA ASP A 26 2.87 -3.03 -8.82
C ASP A 26 2.78 -2.74 -7.31
N ARG A 27 2.12 -1.66 -6.89
CA ARG A 27 2.00 -1.32 -5.47
C ARG A 27 1.11 -2.32 -4.72
N MET A 28 0.08 -2.83 -5.39
CA MET A 28 -0.76 -3.93 -4.89
C MET A 28 0.02 -5.22 -4.67
N ILE A 29 0.86 -5.62 -5.62
CA ILE A 29 1.70 -6.81 -5.48
C ILE A 29 2.80 -6.58 -4.43
N ILE A 30 3.40 -5.39 -4.37
CA ILE A 30 4.38 -5.02 -3.34
C ILE A 30 3.74 -5.15 -1.95
N ALA A 31 2.56 -4.57 -1.73
CA ALA A 31 1.85 -4.71 -0.46
C ALA A 31 1.51 -6.18 -0.13
N LEU A 32 1.16 -6.97 -1.16
CA LEU A 32 0.96 -8.42 -1.03
C LEU A 32 2.21 -9.12 -0.50
N LEU A 33 3.37 -8.79 -1.06
CA LEU A 33 4.65 -9.39 -0.78
C LEU A 33 5.32 -8.88 0.50
N THR A 34 4.94 -7.70 0.99
CA THR A 34 5.50 -7.13 2.23
C THR A 34 4.57 -7.28 3.44
N GLY A 35 3.29 -7.59 3.20
CA GLY A 35 2.26 -7.55 4.24
C GLY A 35 1.91 -6.13 4.68
N GLY A 36 2.24 -5.14 3.85
CA GLY A 36 1.84 -3.75 4.06
C GLY A 36 0.37 -3.51 3.69
N HIS A 37 -0.23 -2.51 4.32
CA HIS A 37 -1.55 -2.00 3.95
C HIS A 37 -1.42 -0.83 2.95
N LEU A 38 -2.41 -0.69 2.07
CA LEU A 38 -2.44 0.33 1.01
C LEU A 38 -3.53 1.34 1.27
N LEU A 39 -3.21 2.61 1.05
CA LEU A 39 -4.19 3.68 0.90
C LEU A 39 -4.24 4.09 -0.57
N LEU A 40 -5.43 4.06 -1.16
CA LEU A 40 -5.69 4.35 -2.57
C LEU A 40 -6.55 5.60 -2.70
N GLU A 41 -5.92 6.73 -3.00
CA GLU A 41 -6.62 7.99 -3.25
C GLU A 41 -6.83 8.18 -4.75
N GLY A 42 -7.95 8.76 -5.15
CA GLY A 42 -8.24 9.06 -6.56
C GLY A 42 -9.72 8.96 -6.90
N PRO A 43 -10.13 9.44 -8.07
CA PRO A 43 -11.54 9.57 -8.44
C PRO A 43 -12.27 8.22 -8.50
N PRO A 44 -13.62 8.26 -8.41
CA PRO A 44 -14.44 7.07 -8.58
C PRO A 44 -14.33 6.52 -10.01
N GLY A 45 -14.59 5.22 -10.18
CA GLY A 45 -14.64 4.59 -11.51
C GLY A 45 -13.30 4.07 -12.05
N LEU A 46 -12.19 4.25 -11.33
CA LEU A 46 -10.86 3.76 -11.74
C LEU A 46 -10.65 2.25 -11.54
N ALA A 47 -11.70 1.42 -11.61
CA ALA A 47 -11.62 -0.04 -11.48
C ALA A 47 -10.86 -0.58 -10.24
N LYS A 48 -10.67 0.22 -9.18
CA LYS A 48 -9.93 -0.16 -7.95
C LYS A 48 -10.50 -1.44 -7.34
N THR A 49 -11.83 -1.50 -7.21
CA THR A 49 -12.55 -2.68 -6.70
C THR A 49 -12.31 -3.92 -7.57
N THR A 50 -12.31 -3.75 -8.89
CA THR A 50 -12.01 -4.83 -9.83
C THR A 50 -10.57 -5.31 -9.66
N ALA A 51 -9.60 -4.40 -9.56
CA ALA A 51 -8.20 -4.73 -9.38
C ALA A 51 -7.98 -5.57 -8.11
N VAL A 52 -8.51 -5.13 -6.96
CA VAL A 52 -8.34 -5.84 -5.67
C VAL A 52 -9.03 -7.20 -5.70
N LYS A 53 -10.22 -7.29 -6.30
CA LYS A 53 -10.92 -8.56 -6.46
C LYS A 53 -10.14 -9.53 -7.34
N THR A 54 -9.67 -9.08 -8.51
CA THR A 54 -8.87 -9.91 -9.43
C THR A 54 -7.57 -10.36 -8.79
N LEU A 55 -6.89 -9.51 -8.02
CA LEU A 55 -5.71 -9.91 -7.25
C LEU A 55 -6.06 -11.05 -6.28
N SER A 56 -7.15 -10.90 -5.53
CA SER A 56 -7.58 -11.88 -4.52
C SER A 56 -7.93 -13.24 -5.13
N ASP A 57 -8.71 -13.21 -6.22
CA ASP A 57 -9.09 -14.40 -6.97
C ASP A 57 -7.83 -15.11 -7.54
N SER A 58 -6.85 -14.34 -8.01
CA SER A 58 -5.60 -14.87 -8.58
C SER A 58 -4.68 -15.56 -7.57
N VAL A 59 -4.77 -15.19 -6.29
CA VAL A 59 -3.95 -15.77 -5.20
C VAL A 59 -4.74 -16.74 -4.31
N LYS A 60 -5.98 -17.07 -4.69
CA LYS A 60 -6.93 -17.90 -3.92
C LYS A 60 -7.09 -17.44 -2.48
N ALA A 61 -7.03 -16.13 -2.25
CA ALA A 61 -7.24 -15.54 -0.94
C ALA A 61 -8.73 -15.19 -0.76
N SER A 62 -9.21 -15.38 0.45
CA SER A 62 -10.51 -14.89 0.88
C SER A 62 -10.57 -13.36 0.77
N PHE A 63 -11.61 -12.86 0.10
CA PHE A 63 -11.81 -11.44 -0.18
C PHE A 63 -13.08 -10.94 0.47
N GLN A 64 -13.02 -9.75 1.07
CA GLN A 64 -14.20 -9.06 1.56
C GLN A 64 -14.13 -7.56 1.30
N ARG A 65 -15.19 -7.02 0.69
CA ARG A 65 -15.40 -5.58 0.55
C ARG A 65 -16.23 -5.07 1.73
N ILE A 66 -15.78 -3.97 2.31
CA ILE A 66 -16.48 -3.22 3.35
C ILE A 66 -16.69 -1.81 2.80
N GLN A 67 -17.94 -1.42 2.64
CA GLN A 67 -18.28 -0.04 2.31
C GLN A 67 -18.35 0.75 3.62
N PHE A 68 -17.53 1.78 3.76
CA PHE A 68 -17.56 2.63 4.94
C PHE A 68 -18.67 3.67 4.77
N THR A 69 -19.58 3.71 5.75
CA THR A 69 -20.73 4.60 5.78
C THR A 69 -20.85 5.27 7.15
N PRO A 70 -21.56 6.42 7.26
CA PRO A 70 -21.68 7.16 8.51
C PRO A 70 -22.36 6.39 9.65
N ASP A 71 -23.17 5.38 9.33
CA ASP A 71 -23.93 4.53 10.24
C ASP A 71 -23.22 3.24 10.65
N LEU A 72 -22.06 2.95 10.03
CA LEU A 72 -21.28 1.76 10.33
C LEU A 72 -20.82 1.77 11.80
N MET A 73 -20.86 0.61 12.46
CA MET A 73 -20.39 0.45 13.84
C MET A 73 -19.08 -0.35 13.89
N PRO A 74 -18.25 -0.18 14.94
CA PRO A 74 -17.00 -0.94 15.07
C PRO A 74 -17.18 -2.46 14.97
N GLY A 75 -18.24 -2.98 15.59
CA GLY A 75 -18.58 -4.41 15.57
C GLY A 75 -18.99 -4.94 14.19
N ASP A 76 -19.44 -4.08 13.27
CA ASP A 76 -19.73 -4.47 11.88
C ASP A 76 -18.45 -4.72 11.07
N VAL A 77 -17.32 -4.17 11.54
CA VAL A 77 -16.00 -4.36 10.93
C VAL A 77 -15.26 -5.49 11.64
N THR A 78 -15.16 -5.42 12.97
CA THR A 78 -14.33 -6.34 13.77
C THR A 78 -15.07 -7.60 14.21
N GLY A 79 -16.39 -7.61 14.14
CA GLY A 79 -17.23 -8.66 14.70
C GLY A 79 -17.79 -8.29 16.08
N SER A 80 -18.85 -8.96 16.48
CA SER A 80 -19.52 -8.72 17.77
C SER A 80 -20.09 -10.00 18.35
N ASP A 81 -20.28 -10.00 19.67
CA ASP A 81 -20.98 -11.07 20.37
C ASP A 81 -22.49 -10.89 20.19
N ILE A 82 -23.15 -11.88 19.60
CA ILE A 82 -24.61 -11.93 19.49
C ILE A 82 -25.18 -12.88 20.53
N LEU A 83 -26.31 -12.51 21.12
CA LEU A 83 -27.05 -13.39 22.02
C LEU A 83 -27.88 -14.36 21.18
N GLU A 84 -27.53 -15.65 21.20
CA GLU A 84 -28.33 -16.69 20.58
C GLU A 84 -29.66 -16.85 21.34
N THR A 85 -30.78 -16.53 20.67
CA THR A 85 -32.12 -16.55 21.29
C THR A 85 -32.53 -17.94 21.79
N ASN A 86 -32.04 -19.01 21.16
CA ASN A 86 -32.39 -20.39 21.50
C ASN A 86 -31.64 -20.92 22.73
N THR A 87 -30.40 -20.46 22.96
CA THR A 87 -29.51 -21.00 24.01
C THR A 87 -29.24 -20.00 25.14
N GLY A 88 -29.53 -18.71 24.92
CA GLY A 88 -29.17 -17.63 25.82
C GLY A 88 -27.65 -17.39 25.90
N ARG A 89 -26.87 -17.99 24.99
CA ARG A 89 -25.40 -17.89 24.99
C ARG A 89 -24.94 -16.76 24.08
N LEU A 90 -23.90 -16.04 24.52
CA LEU A 90 -23.17 -15.12 23.65
C LEU A 90 -22.26 -15.92 22.70
N THR A 91 -22.49 -15.77 21.40
CA THR A 91 -21.65 -16.36 20.34
C THR A 91 -21.04 -15.24 19.52
N PHE A 92 -19.72 -15.28 19.33
CA PHE A 92 -19.03 -14.29 18.52
C PHE A 92 -19.25 -14.53 17.04
N VAL A 93 -19.75 -13.52 16.34
CA VAL A 93 -19.80 -13.49 14.87
C VAL A 93 -18.60 -12.72 14.36
N LYS A 94 -17.77 -13.41 13.58
CA LYS A 94 -16.59 -12.80 12.94
C LYS A 94 -17.03 -11.69 11.99
N GLY A 95 -16.42 -10.52 12.14
CA GLY A 95 -16.57 -9.43 11.20
C GLY A 95 -15.85 -9.69 9.87
N PRO A 96 -16.06 -8.82 8.88
CA PRO A 96 -15.44 -8.91 7.56
C PRO A 96 -13.91 -8.91 7.60
N ILE A 97 -13.25 -8.31 8.60
CA ILE A 97 -11.77 -8.26 8.67
C ILE A 97 -11.09 -9.61 8.91
N PHE A 98 -11.83 -10.69 9.16
CA PHE A 98 -11.28 -12.04 9.27
C PHE A 98 -10.99 -12.71 7.91
N HIS A 99 -11.12 -11.98 6.79
CA HIS A 99 -10.68 -12.42 5.46
C HIS A 99 -9.24 -11.97 5.20
N GLU A 100 -8.59 -12.60 4.23
CA GLU A 100 -7.17 -12.38 3.94
C GLU A 100 -6.91 -11.06 3.20
N ILE A 101 -7.81 -10.67 2.31
CA ILE A 101 -7.73 -9.39 1.58
C ILE A 101 -9.02 -8.60 1.81
N ILE A 102 -8.86 -7.42 2.38
CA ILE A 102 -9.96 -6.49 2.69
C ILE A 102 -9.88 -5.28 1.80
N LEU A 103 -10.98 -4.97 1.11
CA LEU A 103 -11.18 -3.66 0.47
C LEU A 103 -12.04 -2.79 1.38
N ALA A 104 -11.44 -1.76 1.98
CA ALA A 104 -12.12 -0.77 2.83
C ALA A 104 -12.46 0.47 1.99
N ASP A 105 -13.63 0.47 1.39
CA ASP A 105 -14.04 1.50 0.44
C ASP A 105 -14.52 2.76 1.17
N GLU A 106 -14.01 3.93 0.77
CA GLU A 106 -14.36 5.25 1.31
C GLU A 106 -14.18 5.35 2.83
N ILE A 107 -13.00 4.94 3.33
CA ILE A 107 -12.69 4.88 4.77
C ILE A 107 -12.94 6.20 5.50
N ASN A 108 -12.83 7.33 4.79
CA ASN A 108 -13.11 8.67 5.29
C ASN A 108 -14.60 8.96 5.51
N ARG A 109 -15.55 8.09 5.14
CA ARG A 109 -16.99 8.30 5.39
C ARG A 109 -17.47 7.75 6.73
N ALA A 110 -16.74 6.80 7.33
CA ALA A 110 -17.14 6.24 8.61
C ALA A 110 -16.69 7.10 9.81
N PRO A 111 -17.39 7.03 10.95
CA PRO A 111 -16.99 7.74 12.16
C PRO A 111 -15.57 7.34 12.64
N PRO A 112 -14.85 8.23 13.36
CA PRO A 112 -13.49 7.95 13.84
C PRO A 112 -13.34 6.68 14.67
N LYS A 113 -14.39 6.25 15.39
CA LYS A 113 -14.39 5.01 16.16
C LYS A 113 -14.28 3.76 15.28
N VAL A 114 -14.93 3.76 14.11
CA VAL A 114 -14.88 2.64 13.16
C VAL A 114 -13.53 2.60 12.46
N GLN A 115 -13.03 3.76 12.04
CA GLN A 115 -11.69 3.89 11.48
C GLN A 115 -10.65 3.34 12.46
N SER A 116 -10.74 3.73 13.74
CA SER A 116 -9.84 3.26 14.80
C SER A 116 -9.88 1.75 14.98
N ALA A 117 -11.07 1.13 14.93
CA ALA A 117 -11.23 -0.31 15.07
C ALA A 117 -10.54 -1.10 13.94
N LEU A 118 -10.67 -0.63 12.69
CA LEU A 118 -9.94 -1.22 11.55
C LEU A 118 -8.42 -1.06 11.71
N LEU A 119 -7.97 0.14 12.08
CA LEU A 119 -6.56 0.48 12.18
C LEU A 119 -5.85 -0.19 13.36
N GLU A 120 -6.57 -0.45 14.44
CA GLU A 120 -6.10 -1.26 15.57
C GLU A 120 -5.90 -2.71 15.11
N ALA A 121 -6.88 -3.29 14.41
CA ALA A 121 -6.77 -4.62 13.83
C ALA A 121 -5.60 -4.74 12.84
N MET A 122 -5.33 -3.70 12.04
CA MET A 122 -4.16 -3.61 11.16
C MET A 122 -2.84 -3.63 11.92
N ALA A 123 -2.75 -2.89 13.04
CA ALA A 123 -1.52 -2.79 13.81
C ALA A 123 -1.25 -4.05 14.64
N GLU A 124 -2.28 -4.57 15.31
CA GLU A 124 -2.16 -5.65 16.29
C GLU A 124 -2.33 -7.04 15.67
N LYS A 125 -2.85 -7.12 14.43
CA LYS A 125 -3.17 -8.38 13.73
C LYS A 125 -4.09 -9.31 14.52
N GLN A 126 -4.89 -8.73 15.40
CA GLN A 126 -5.83 -9.44 16.27
C GLN A 126 -6.98 -8.52 16.66
N VAL A 127 -8.07 -9.12 17.10
CA VAL A 127 -9.27 -8.42 17.58
C VAL A 127 -9.64 -8.95 18.96
N THR A 128 -9.90 -8.05 19.90
CA THR A 128 -10.42 -8.43 21.22
C THR A 128 -11.88 -8.01 21.34
N ALA A 129 -12.78 -8.98 21.52
CA ALA A 129 -14.20 -8.77 21.72
C ALA A 129 -14.72 -9.70 22.81
N GLY A 130 -15.52 -9.16 23.75
CA GLY A 130 -16.04 -9.93 24.88
C GLY A 130 -14.96 -10.46 25.84
N GLY A 131 -13.78 -9.81 25.88
CA GLY A 131 -12.63 -10.29 26.65
C GLY A 131 -11.85 -11.45 26.01
N VAL A 132 -12.25 -11.90 24.81
CA VAL A 132 -11.55 -12.95 24.06
C VAL A 132 -10.82 -12.35 22.86
N THR A 133 -9.51 -12.56 22.80
CA THR A 133 -8.66 -12.15 21.69
C THR A 133 -8.63 -13.22 20.61
N ARG A 134 -8.76 -12.79 19.35
CA ARG A 134 -8.78 -13.65 18.16
C ARG A 134 -7.78 -13.10 17.14
N THR A 135 -6.88 -13.95 16.68
CA THR A 135 -5.89 -13.58 15.67
C THR A 135 -6.53 -13.49 14.29
N LEU A 136 -6.04 -12.56 13.48
CA LEU A 136 -6.38 -12.46 12.06
C LEU A 136 -5.58 -13.49 11.24
N PRO A 137 -5.96 -13.75 9.97
CA PRO A 137 -5.19 -14.63 9.10
C PRO A 137 -3.73 -14.18 8.91
N ASP A 138 -2.80 -15.12 8.69
CA ASP A 138 -1.38 -14.81 8.46
C ASP A 138 -1.18 -13.93 7.21
N LEU A 139 -1.94 -14.22 6.16
CA LEU A 139 -2.13 -13.33 5.04
C LEU A 139 -3.26 -12.35 5.40
N PHE A 140 -2.94 -11.17 5.88
CA PHE A 140 -3.92 -10.12 6.16
C PHE A 140 -3.47 -8.80 5.57
N ILE A 141 -4.24 -8.27 4.62
CA ILE A 141 -3.97 -7.00 3.94
C ILE A 141 -5.25 -6.20 3.85
N VAL A 142 -5.10 -4.89 4.01
CA VAL A 142 -6.17 -3.92 3.88
C VAL A 142 -5.77 -2.95 2.79
N MET A 143 -6.63 -2.82 1.78
CA MET A 143 -6.55 -1.80 0.75
C MET A 143 -7.70 -0.84 0.99
N ALA A 144 -7.41 0.33 1.53
CA ALA A 144 -8.40 1.35 1.83
C ALA A 144 -8.48 2.37 0.68
N THR A 145 -9.67 2.83 0.33
CA THR A 145 -9.85 3.90 -0.66
C THR A 145 -10.32 5.19 0.01
N GLN A 146 -9.93 6.32 -0.57
CA GLN A 146 -10.45 7.64 -0.22
C GLN A 146 -10.79 8.42 -1.50
N ASN A 147 -11.93 9.09 -1.48
CA ASN A 147 -12.32 10.01 -2.53
C ASN A 147 -12.05 11.45 -2.08
N PRO A 148 -11.10 12.17 -2.69
CA PRO A 148 -10.74 13.54 -2.27
C PRO A 148 -11.82 14.58 -2.62
N LEU A 149 -12.76 14.26 -3.51
CA LEU A 149 -13.78 15.21 -3.99
C LEU A 149 -15.01 15.29 -3.08
N GLU A 150 -15.20 14.34 -2.16
CA GLU A 150 -16.32 14.37 -1.22
C GLU A 150 -16.00 15.26 -0.02
N GLN A 151 -16.67 16.41 0.08
CA GLN A 151 -16.48 17.38 1.18
C GLN A 151 -17.56 17.30 2.27
N SER A 152 -18.68 16.62 2.02
CA SER A 152 -19.80 16.54 2.97
C SER A 152 -19.84 15.18 3.64
N GLY A 153 -19.87 15.15 4.97
CA GLY A 153 -20.00 13.91 5.74
C GLY A 153 -18.74 13.05 5.80
N THR A 154 -17.56 13.62 5.54
CA THR A 154 -16.27 12.93 5.64
C THR A 154 -15.52 13.27 6.92
N TYR A 155 -14.91 12.26 7.53
CA TYR A 155 -14.00 12.31 8.66
C TYR A 155 -12.57 12.00 8.17
N PRO A 156 -11.69 13.01 8.06
CA PRO A 156 -10.31 12.78 7.64
C PRO A 156 -9.59 11.89 8.64
N LEU A 157 -8.72 11.01 8.13
CA LEU A 157 -7.85 10.20 8.98
C LEU A 157 -6.77 11.10 9.61
N PRO A 158 -6.60 11.09 10.94
CA PRO A 158 -5.45 11.69 11.61
C PRO A 158 -4.12 11.16 11.06
N GLU A 159 -3.05 11.95 11.16
CA GLU A 159 -1.72 11.59 10.65
C GLU A 159 -1.18 10.31 11.30
N ALA A 160 -1.41 10.16 12.61
CA ALA A 160 -1.03 8.95 13.34
C ALA A 160 -1.73 7.69 12.81
N GLN A 161 -2.91 7.84 12.23
CA GLN A 161 -3.67 6.76 11.60
C GLN A 161 -3.17 6.47 10.20
N LEU A 162 -2.92 7.52 9.40
CA LEU A 162 -2.32 7.40 8.07
C LEU A 162 -0.97 6.67 8.12
N ASP A 163 -0.12 6.94 9.10
CA ASP A 163 1.21 6.34 9.24
C ASP A 163 1.20 4.78 9.35
N ARG A 164 0.02 4.19 9.61
CA ARG A 164 -0.18 2.73 9.61
C ARG A 164 -0.27 2.11 8.22
N PHE A 165 -0.59 2.90 7.19
CA PHE A 165 -0.53 2.44 5.80
C PHE A 165 0.92 2.44 5.31
N MET A 166 1.35 1.37 4.66
CA MET A 166 2.72 1.27 4.13
C MET A 166 2.91 2.26 2.98
N LEU A 167 1.97 2.24 2.03
CA LEU A 167 2.00 3.03 0.80
C LEU A 167 0.69 3.82 0.64
N HIS A 168 0.81 5.05 0.17
CA HIS A 168 -0.28 5.90 -0.27
C HIS A 168 -0.16 6.17 -1.78
N VAL A 169 -1.00 5.48 -2.55
CA VAL A 169 -1.03 5.57 -4.01
C VAL A 169 -2.08 6.58 -4.43
N GLN A 170 -1.65 7.64 -5.11
CA GLN A 170 -2.56 8.56 -5.79
C GLN A 170 -2.79 8.08 -7.22
N LEU A 171 -4.05 8.06 -7.61
CA LEU A 171 -4.50 7.66 -8.93
C LEU A 171 -5.16 8.85 -9.61
N ASP A 172 -4.73 9.14 -10.83
CA ASP A 172 -5.37 10.11 -11.71
C ASP A 172 -6.24 9.41 -12.75
N TYR A 173 -7.01 10.20 -13.50
CA TYR A 173 -7.75 9.68 -14.65
C TYR A 173 -6.79 9.06 -15.68
N PRO A 174 -7.20 7.97 -16.35
CA PRO A 174 -6.41 7.38 -17.42
C PRO A 174 -6.18 8.39 -18.54
N SER A 175 -5.08 8.23 -19.27
CA SER A 175 -4.86 8.93 -20.53
C SER A 175 -5.93 8.58 -21.57
N GLU A 176 -6.09 9.40 -22.60
CA GLU A 176 -7.05 9.15 -23.69
C GLU A 176 -6.85 7.76 -24.33
N ASP A 177 -5.59 7.33 -24.50
CA ASP A 177 -5.25 6.03 -25.06
C ASP A 177 -5.64 4.87 -24.12
N GLU A 178 -5.42 5.03 -22.82
CA GLU A 178 -5.82 4.06 -21.79
C GLU A 178 -7.35 3.99 -21.67
N GLU A 179 -8.04 5.11 -21.71
CA GLU A 179 -9.49 5.18 -21.68
C GLU A 179 -10.11 4.54 -22.93
N LEU A 180 -9.53 4.77 -24.11
CA LEU A 180 -9.93 4.09 -25.34
C LEU A 180 -9.72 2.58 -25.25
N MET A 181 -8.62 2.12 -24.64
CA MET A 181 -8.38 0.70 -24.39
C MET A 181 -9.40 0.11 -23.41
N ILE A 182 -9.76 0.84 -22.33
CA ILE A 182 -10.82 0.46 -21.40
C ILE A 182 -12.14 0.28 -22.15
N LEU A 183 -12.54 1.26 -22.97
CA LEU A 183 -13.77 1.23 -23.77
C LEU A 183 -13.80 0.01 -24.70
N ARG A 184 -12.70 -0.25 -25.41
CA ARG A 184 -12.59 -1.41 -26.33
C ARG A 184 -12.72 -2.74 -25.58
N ARG A 185 -12.09 -2.87 -24.40
CA ARG A 185 -12.16 -4.09 -23.58
C ARG A 185 -13.55 -4.29 -22.98
N ASP A 186 -14.15 -3.25 -22.43
CA ASP A 186 -15.51 -3.32 -21.89
C ASP A 186 -16.51 -3.76 -22.96
N ARG A 187 -16.40 -3.17 -24.16
CA ARG A 187 -17.19 -3.60 -25.32
C ARG A 187 -16.97 -5.07 -25.68
N ALA A 188 -15.74 -5.58 -25.69
CA ALA A 188 -15.47 -6.99 -25.99
C ALA A 188 -16.09 -7.94 -24.95
N ARG A 189 -15.97 -7.61 -23.65
CA ARG A 189 -16.55 -8.39 -22.56
C ARG A 189 -18.08 -8.37 -22.56
N HIS A 190 -18.69 -7.24 -22.92
CA HIS A 190 -20.15 -7.12 -22.97
C HIS A 190 -20.80 -8.07 -23.99
N PHE A 191 -20.03 -8.55 -24.99
CA PHE A 191 -20.48 -9.50 -26.01
C PHE A 191 -19.96 -10.94 -25.83
N GLY A 192 -19.41 -11.30 -24.67
CA GLY A 192 -19.21 -12.71 -24.28
C GLY A 192 -17.80 -13.28 -24.46
N GLU A 193 -16.77 -12.45 -24.63
CA GLU A 193 -15.40 -12.92 -24.43
C GLU A 193 -15.08 -12.88 -22.93
N ASP A 194 -15.28 -14.03 -22.27
CA ASP A 194 -14.81 -14.22 -20.89
C ASP A 194 -13.29 -14.03 -20.86
N VAL A 195 -12.83 -13.22 -19.90
CA VAL A 195 -11.41 -13.13 -19.57
C VAL A 195 -10.95 -14.54 -19.25
N ALA A 196 -9.91 -15.01 -19.94
CA ALA A 196 -9.32 -16.33 -19.71
C ALA A 196 -9.20 -16.57 -18.19
N GLU A 197 -9.93 -17.55 -17.68
CA GLU A 197 -9.82 -17.98 -16.30
C GLU A 197 -8.36 -18.37 -16.07
N LEU A 198 -7.66 -17.59 -15.27
CA LEU A 198 -6.41 -18.07 -14.72
C LEU A 198 -6.77 -19.27 -13.85
N ASN A 199 -6.32 -20.47 -14.24
CA ASN A 199 -6.23 -21.59 -13.33
C ASN A 199 -5.28 -21.17 -12.20
N ALA A 200 -5.81 -20.57 -11.13
CA ALA A 200 -5.03 -19.81 -10.16
C ALA A 200 -3.79 -20.60 -9.66
N LEU A 201 -2.62 -20.03 -9.95
CA LEU A 201 -1.29 -20.64 -9.78
C LEU A 201 -0.65 -20.32 -8.42
N ILE A 202 -1.25 -19.39 -7.66
CA ILE A 202 -0.72 -18.88 -6.39
C ILE A 202 -1.74 -19.15 -5.28
N THR A 203 -1.25 -19.59 -4.14
CA THR A 203 -2.00 -19.77 -2.89
C THR A 203 -1.50 -18.78 -1.84
N PRO A 204 -2.25 -18.53 -0.75
CA PRO A 204 -1.76 -17.73 0.37
C PRO A 204 -0.41 -18.21 0.92
N LYS A 205 -0.16 -19.52 0.90
CA LYS A 205 1.13 -20.11 1.30
C LYS A 205 2.29 -19.69 0.39
N ASP A 206 2.07 -19.66 -0.93
CA ASP A 206 3.08 -19.18 -1.89
C ASP A 206 3.43 -17.70 -1.65
N VAL A 207 2.43 -16.89 -1.27
CA VAL A 207 2.64 -15.48 -0.89
C VAL A 207 3.53 -15.39 0.34
N LEU A 208 3.22 -16.14 1.41
CA LEU A 208 4.00 -16.15 2.65
C LEU A 208 5.43 -16.63 2.42
N GLU A 209 5.64 -17.63 1.55
CA GLU A 209 6.97 -18.09 1.16
C GLU A 209 7.74 -16.99 0.40
N ALA A 210 7.09 -16.28 -0.53
CA ALA A 210 7.71 -15.16 -1.23
C ALA A 210 8.08 -14.02 -0.27
N ARG A 211 7.26 -13.73 0.76
CA ARG A 211 7.61 -12.74 1.80
C ARG A 211 8.91 -13.09 2.51
N HIS A 212 9.10 -14.36 2.85
CA HIS A 212 10.33 -14.84 3.50
C HIS A 212 11.54 -14.62 2.60
N GLN A 213 11.45 -15.01 1.32
CA GLN A 213 12.54 -14.80 0.36
C GLN A 213 12.91 -13.33 0.20
N ILE A 214 11.92 -12.42 0.22
CA ILE A 214 12.16 -10.98 0.13
C ILE A 214 12.86 -10.46 1.38
N SER A 215 12.53 -10.99 2.57
CA SER A 215 13.20 -10.61 3.82
C SER A 215 14.66 -11.05 3.90
N GLU A 216 15.07 -12.02 3.08
CA GLU A 216 16.44 -12.52 2.98
C GLU A 216 17.25 -11.84 1.86
N GLN A 217 16.65 -10.92 1.09
CA GLN A 217 17.37 -10.22 0.03
C GLN A 217 18.50 -9.36 0.57
N TYR A 218 19.56 -9.25 -0.23
CA TYR A 218 20.71 -8.44 0.13
C TYR A 218 20.38 -6.94 -0.01
N VAL A 219 20.62 -6.21 1.07
CA VAL A 219 20.58 -4.75 1.10
C VAL A 219 21.95 -4.28 1.56
N SER A 220 22.64 -3.51 0.72
CA SER A 220 23.94 -2.97 1.08
C SER A 220 23.80 -1.90 2.17
N GLU A 221 24.82 -1.78 3.02
CA GLU A 221 24.86 -0.75 4.08
C GLU A 221 24.67 0.67 3.49
N ALA A 222 25.18 0.90 2.28
CA ALA A 222 25.02 2.18 1.57
C ALA A 222 23.54 2.49 1.26
N VAL A 223 22.75 1.50 0.87
CA VAL A 223 21.30 1.65 0.63
C VAL A 223 20.55 1.83 1.94
N GLU A 224 20.92 1.12 3.00
CA GLU A 224 20.32 1.32 4.33
C GLU A 224 20.53 2.74 4.86
N HIS A 225 21.77 3.24 4.78
CA HIS A 225 22.10 4.63 5.13
C HIS A 225 21.35 5.62 4.24
N TYR A 226 21.19 5.33 2.95
CA TYR A 226 20.43 6.18 2.03
C TYR A 226 18.95 6.27 2.43
N ILE A 227 18.30 5.15 2.76
CA ILE A 227 16.92 5.13 3.27
C ILE A 227 16.80 5.97 4.54
N VAL A 228 17.73 5.79 5.50
CA VAL A 228 17.74 6.57 6.76
C VAL A 228 18.00 8.06 6.50
N ALA A 229 18.86 8.40 5.53
CA ALA A 229 19.13 9.77 5.15
C ALA A 229 17.89 10.45 4.55
N LEU A 230 17.19 9.79 3.62
CA LEU A 230 15.97 10.29 3.00
C LEU A 230 14.87 10.56 4.03
N THR A 231 14.54 9.58 4.88
CA THR A 231 13.51 9.77 5.90
C THR A 231 13.97 10.74 6.99
N GLY A 232 15.26 10.71 7.35
CA GLY A 232 15.88 11.63 8.29
C GLY A 232 15.89 13.08 7.82
N ALA A 233 15.97 13.32 6.50
CA ALA A 233 15.94 14.65 5.91
C ALA A 233 14.59 15.34 6.17
N THR A 234 13.47 14.62 6.13
CA THR A 234 12.13 15.17 6.45
C THR A 234 12.05 15.79 7.86
N ARG A 235 12.86 15.31 8.81
CA ARG A 235 12.88 15.80 10.20
C ARG A 235 13.91 16.91 10.42
N ARG A 236 14.81 17.12 9.47
CA ARG A 236 15.98 18.02 9.58
C ARG A 236 16.22 18.79 8.28
N LEU A 237 15.16 19.17 7.57
CA LEU A 237 15.24 19.81 6.24
C LEU A 237 16.18 21.02 6.22
N GLN A 238 16.14 21.84 7.27
CA GLN A 238 17.01 23.02 7.41
C GLN A 238 18.52 22.71 7.39
N GLN A 239 18.93 21.47 7.71
CA GLN A 239 20.33 21.05 7.66
C GLN A 239 20.79 20.75 6.23
N TRP A 240 19.84 20.45 5.34
CA TRP A 240 20.10 20.19 3.92
C TRP A 240 19.98 21.46 3.08
N ASP A 241 19.02 22.31 3.41
CA ASP A 241 18.81 23.60 2.75
C ASP A 241 18.15 24.57 3.75
N GLU A 242 18.86 25.63 4.11
CA GLU A 242 18.41 26.63 5.08
C GLU A 242 17.11 27.33 4.65
N SER A 243 16.85 27.44 3.34
CA SER A 243 15.62 28.03 2.81
C SER A 243 14.36 27.20 3.14
N LEU A 244 14.54 25.92 3.48
CA LEU A 244 13.49 24.98 3.87
C LEU A 244 13.21 24.97 5.37
N ALA A 245 13.83 25.89 6.14
CA ALA A 245 13.56 26.01 7.57
C ALA A 245 12.06 26.25 7.85
N GLY A 246 11.49 25.39 8.69
CA GLY A 246 10.08 25.44 9.07
C GLY A 246 9.08 25.09 7.96
N VAL A 247 9.51 24.55 6.81
CA VAL A 247 8.60 24.13 5.72
C VAL A 247 7.72 22.95 6.13
N LEU A 248 8.27 21.98 6.88
CA LEU A 248 7.50 20.87 7.44
C LEU A 248 7.13 21.14 8.90
N GLU A 249 5.87 20.86 9.24
CA GLU A 249 5.39 20.78 10.61
C GLU A 249 5.59 19.38 11.19
N ILE A 250 5.38 18.35 10.35
CA ILE A 250 5.52 16.95 10.70
C ILE A 250 6.45 16.29 9.68
N GLY A 251 7.49 15.62 10.18
CA GLY A 251 8.38 14.76 9.39
C GLY A 251 8.01 13.29 9.53
N ALA A 252 8.52 12.46 8.62
CA ALA A 252 8.19 11.05 8.56
C ALA A 252 8.65 10.30 9.82
N SER A 253 7.88 9.28 10.24
CA SER A 253 8.22 8.41 11.37
C SER A 253 9.27 7.34 10.97
N PRO A 254 9.85 6.58 11.92
CA PRO A 254 10.68 5.42 11.61
C PRO A 254 9.96 4.35 10.77
N ARG A 255 8.62 4.32 10.78
CA ARG A 255 7.84 3.40 9.92
C ARG A 255 8.06 3.69 8.43
N ALA A 256 8.41 4.93 8.06
CA ALA A 256 8.79 5.27 6.70
C ALA A 256 10.04 4.51 6.25
N SER A 257 11.08 4.44 7.08
CA SER A 257 12.32 3.73 6.75
C SER A 257 12.05 2.23 6.56
N LEU A 258 11.28 1.63 7.47
CA LEU A 258 10.91 0.22 7.39
C LEU A 258 10.05 -0.06 6.15
N SER A 259 9.09 0.83 5.84
CA SER A 259 8.23 0.70 4.66
C SER A 259 9.03 0.82 3.38
N LEU A 260 9.99 1.75 3.29
CA LEU A 260 10.88 1.88 2.13
C LEU A 260 11.74 0.65 1.92
N LEU A 261 12.37 0.15 2.98
CA LEU A 261 13.20 -1.04 2.92
C LEU A 261 12.39 -2.22 2.35
N HIS A 262 11.26 -2.55 2.98
CA HIS A 262 10.44 -3.68 2.54
C HIS A 262 9.88 -3.50 1.14
N ALA A 263 9.40 -2.28 0.81
CA ALA A 263 8.82 -2.01 -0.50
C ALA A 263 9.89 -2.05 -1.61
N ALA A 264 11.08 -1.51 -1.36
CA ALA A 264 12.20 -1.54 -2.30
C ALA A 264 12.73 -2.96 -2.51
N SER A 265 12.83 -3.78 -1.46
CA SER A 265 13.13 -5.21 -1.58
C SER A 265 12.08 -5.94 -2.43
N ALA A 266 10.79 -5.76 -2.14
CA ALA A 266 9.74 -6.37 -2.94
C ALA A 266 9.78 -5.91 -4.42
N LYS A 267 10.10 -4.64 -4.69
CA LYS A 267 10.26 -4.12 -6.04
C LYS A 267 11.45 -4.74 -6.76
N ALA A 268 12.62 -4.82 -6.12
CA ALA A 268 13.80 -5.48 -6.67
C ALA A 268 13.51 -6.96 -6.99
N TRP A 269 12.85 -7.66 -6.06
CA TRP A 269 12.39 -9.04 -6.25
C TRP A 269 11.45 -9.18 -7.43
N LEU A 270 10.47 -8.27 -7.60
CA LEU A 270 9.52 -8.29 -8.71
C LEU A 270 10.16 -8.06 -10.07
N VAL A 271 11.35 -7.47 -10.15
CA VAL A 271 12.12 -7.37 -11.40
C VAL A 271 13.19 -8.45 -11.54
N GLY A 272 13.18 -9.45 -10.65
CA GLY A 272 14.07 -10.61 -10.71
C GLY A 272 15.47 -10.37 -10.16
N ARG A 273 15.69 -9.27 -9.43
CA ARG A 273 16.95 -8.99 -8.73
C ARG A 273 16.92 -9.53 -7.31
N ASP A 274 18.08 -9.96 -6.83
CA ASP A 274 18.34 -10.45 -5.46
C ASP A 274 18.98 -9.39 -4.55
N TYR A 275 19.21 -8.18 -5.08
CA TYR A 275 19.72 -7.02 -4.35
C TYR A 275 18.91 -5.76 -4.63
N VAL A 276 18.83 -4.88 -3.63
CA VAL A 276 18.15 -3.58 -3.71
C VAL A 276 19.09 -2.49 -4.21
N THR A 277 18.60 -1.63 -5.11
CA THR A 277 19.33 -0.45 -5.58
C THR A 277 18.69 0.85 -5.06
N PRO A 278 19.43 1.98 -5.07
CA PRO A 278 18.85 3.28 -4.73
C PRO A 278 17.64 3.66 -5.61
N ASP A 279 17.62 3.23 -6.88
CA ASP A 279 16.48 3.49 -7.78
C ASP A 279 15.18 2.83 -7.30
N ASP A 280 15.26 1.66 -6.67
CA ASP A 280 14.09 1.00 -6.06
C ASP A 280 13.50 1.83 -4.92
N VAL A 281 14.39 2.45 -4.13
CA VAL A 281 14.02 3.31 -3.00
C VAL A 281 13.38 4.59 -3.50
N ILE A 282 14.02 5.29 -4.44
CA ILE A 282 13.53 6.55 -5.01
C ILE A 282 12.16 6.35 -5.64
N ALA A 283 11.97 5.26 -6.39
CA ALA A 283 10.73 5.02 -7.10
C ALA A 283 9.53 4.70 -6.20
N LEU A 284 9.74 4.41 -4.90
CA LEU A 284 8.68 4.19 -3.91
C LEU A 284 8.64 5.31 -2.85
N LEU A 285 9.56 6.27 -2.92
CA LEU A 285 9.68 7.34 -1.95
C LEU A 285 8.42 8.21 -1.85
N PRO A 286 7.79 8.64 -2.96
CA PRO A 286 6.56 9.42 -2.90
C PRO A 286 5.43 8.65 -2.21
N ASP A 287 5.24 7.38 -2.59
CA ASP A 287 4.19 6.51 -2.04
C ASP A 287 4.36 6.27 -0.53
N VAL A 288 5.59 6.26 -0.02
CA VAL A 288 5.85 6.12 1.42
C VAL A 288 5.70 7.45 2.16
N LEU A 289 6.23 8.56 1.63
CA LEU A 289 6.37 9.79 2.38
C LEU A 289 5.14 10.69 2.35
N ARG A 290 4.34 10.65 1.28
CA ARG A 290 3.24 11.60 1.03
C ARG A 290 2.27 11.74 2.20
N HIS A 291 1.90 10.63 2.82
CA HIS A 291 0.97 10.60 3.97
C HIS A 291 1.67 10.66 5.34
N ARG A 292 2.99 10.83 5.36
CA ARG A 292 3.83 10.83 6.57
C ARG A 292 4.51 12.17 6.84
N ILE A 293 4.40 13.12 5.93
CA ILE A 293 4.88 14.48 6.10
C ILE A 293 3.71 15.46 6.01
N ARG A 294 3.84 16.60 6.68
CA ARG A 294 2.84 17.67 6.60
C ARG A 294 3.53 19.01 6.44
N VAL A 295 3.19 19.71 5.37
CA VAL A 295 3.68 21.08 5.15
C VAL A 295 3.04 22.02 6.16
N SER A 296 3.87 22.83 6.82
CA SER A 296 3.44 23.83 7.80
C SER A 296 2.65 24.96 7.14
N PHE A 297 1.99 25.78 7.94
CA PHE A 297 1.30 26.98 7.43
C PHE A 297 2.25 27.91 6.66
N SER A 298 3.46 28.13 7.16
CA SER A 298 4.47 28.98 6.50
C SER A 298 5.01 28.35 5.22
N GLY A 299 5.17 27.02 5.19
CA GLY A 299 5.53 26.28 3.98
C GLY A 299 4.47 26.44 2.89
N ARG A 300 3.18 26.28 3.23
CA ARG A 300 2.06 26.48 2.31
C ARG A 300 1.95 27.91 1.80
N ALA A 301 2.22 28.91 2.65
CA ALA A 301 2.26 30.32 2.24
C ALA A 301 3.36 30.59 1.20
N LYS A 302 4.44 29.80 1.21
CA LYS A 302 5.51 29.78 0.20
C LYS A 302 5.22 28.82 -0.97
N GLN A 303 3.99 28.33 -1.10
CA GLN A 303 3.54 27.39 -2.14
C GLN A 303 4.23 26.01 -2.12
N TRP A 304 4.80 25.60 -1.00
CA TRP A 304 5.27 24.22 -0.84
C TRP A 304 4.10 23.26 -0.73
N THR A 305 4.22 22.14 -1.44
CA THR A 305 3.36 20.96 -1.33
C THR A 305 4.16 19.79 -0.78
N GLU A 306 3.49 18.79 -0.22
CA GLU A 306 4.12 17.55 0.25
C GLU A 306 4.95 16.91 -0.89
N GLU A 307 4.38 16.84 -2.10
CA GLU A 307 5.07 16.34 -3.30
C GLU A 307 6.32 17.17 -3.64
N GLY A 308 6.22 18.51 -3.58
CA GLY A 308 7.35 19.39 -3.84
C GLY A 308 8.48 19.18 -2.83
N VAL A 309 8.16 18.95 -1.56
CA VAL A 309 9.15 18.63 -0.52
C VAL A 309 9.80 17.28 -0.79
N ILE A 310 9.05 16.26 -1.18
CA ILE A 310 9.58 14.93 -1.50
C ILE A 310 10.56 15.02 -2.67
N ASN A 311 10.17 15.71 -3.75
CA ASN A 311 11.05 15.97 -4.89
C ASN A 311 12.32 16.70 -4.47
N LYS A 312 12.19 17.70 -3.60
CA LYS A 312 13.36 18.44 -3.10
C LYS A 312 14.30 17.57 -2.26
N ILE A 313 13.76 16.65 -1.46
CA ILE A 313 14.57 15.68 -0.70
C ILE A 313 15.34 14.76 -1.65
N MET A 314 14.72 14.28 -2.73
CA MET A 314 15.38 13.43 -3.73
C MET A 314 16.54 14.16 -4.43
N GLU A 315 16.42 15.47 -4.65
CA GLU A 315 17.51 16.30 -5.19
C GLU A 315 18.65 16.53 -4.18
N LEU A 316 18.33 16.75 -2.91
CA LEU A 316 19.29 17.17 -1.89
C LEU A 316 20.08 16.01 -1.29
N VAL A 317 19.45 14.84 -1.14
CA VAL A 317 20.09 13.68 -0.51
C VAL A 317 20.87 12.91 -1.58
N PRO A 318 22.21 12.88 -1.52
CA PRO A 318 23.02 12.28 -2.56
C PRO A 318 22.78 10.78 -2.63
N VAL A 319 22.59 10.28 -3.84
CA VAL A 319 22.54 8.84 -4.12
C VAL A 319 23.91 8.24 -3.78
N PRO A 320 23.98 7.15 -3.00
CA PRO A 320 25.25 6.52 -2.68
C PRO A 320 25.91 6.03 -3.97
N LEU A 321 27.20 6.35 -4.15
CA LEU A 321 28.00 5.76 -5.20
C LEU A 321 28.20 4.28 -4.86
N SER A 322 27.67 3.38 -5.67
CA SER A 322 27.86 1.94 -5.50
C SER A 322 29.35 1.59 -5.54
N ALA A 323 29.83 0.87 -4.54
CA ALA A 323 31.18 0.28 -4.54
C ALA A 323 31.39 -0.71 -5.70
N ASP A 324 30.31 -1.17 -6.35
CA ASP A 324 30.37 -2.07 -7.50
C ASP A 324 30.92 -1.43 -8.78
N HIS A 325 30.92 -0.09 -8.88
CA HIS A 325 31.62 0.59 -9.97
C HIS A 325 33.16 0.55 -9.80
N ALA A 326 33.67 0.31 -8.59
CA ALA A 326 35.10 0.18 -8.36
C ALA A 326 35.65 -1.22 -8.75
N PHE A 327 34.82 -2.26 -8.72
CA PHE A 327 35.23 -3.60 -9.16
C PHE A 327 35.37 -3.72 -10.69
N ASN A 328 34.54 -3.01 -11.46
CA ASN A 328 34.65 -3.01 -12.92
C ASN A 328 35.74 -2.07 -13.47
N SER A 329 36.19 -1.05 -12.72
CA SER A 329 37.28 -0.16 -13.13
C SER A 329 38.67 -0.67 -12.75
N LEU A 330 38.77 -1.62 -11.82
CA LEU A 330 40.03 -2.29 -11.46
C LEU A 330 40.29 -3.57 -12.27
N ALA A 331 39.29 -4.11 -12.97
CA ALA A 331 39.44 -5.24 -13.88
C ALA A 331 39.78 -4.82 -15.34
N SER A 332 39.92 -3.52 -15.59
CA SER A 332 40.20 -2.94 -16.92
C SER A 332 41.50 -2.13 -16.98
N ASN A 333 42.42 -2.32 -16.01
CA ASN A 333 43.81 -1.84 -16.07
C ASN A 333 44.79 -3.00 -15.95
#